data_AF-A0A7X6STX9-F1
#
_entry.id   AF-A0A7X6STX9-F1
#
_cell.length_a   1.000
_cell.length_b   1.000
_cell.length_c   1.000
_cell.angle_alpha   90.00
_cell.angle_beta   90.00
_cell.angle_gamma   90.00
#
_symmetry.space_group_name_H-M   'P 1'
#
loop_
_entity.id
_entity.type
_entity.pdbx_description
1 polymer ?
#
loop_
_entity_poly.entity_id
_entity_poly.type
_entity_poly.pdbx_seq_one_letter_code
_entity_poly.pdbx_strand_id
1 'polypeptide(L)'
;MEISKRVFPYPVLSDFTNDYKNSYFYNHIKTDFDVDKLIVTINCKLKNEQLNDLLNNQKLKIVHHFENSSTAFRRVYETFDLEFECSLSKKDVSGRMSIVSFLIVNEYISNYRNNDFVDILIGYTYDFDVGTTLG
;
A
#
# COMPACT_ATOMS: atom_id res chain seq x y z
N MET A 1 14.46 12.85 -15.86
CA MET A 1 13.16 12.87 -16.56
C MET A 1 12.07 12.98 -15.49
N GLU A 2 11.59 14.20 -15.23
CA GLU A 2 10.41 14.39 -14.37
C GLU A 2 9.18 14.16 -15.25
N ILE A 3 8.59 12.97 -15.13
CA ILE A 3 7.28 12.72 -15.72
C ILE A 3 6.26 13.42 -14.82
N SER A 4 5.88 14.64 -15.22
CA SER A 4 4.90 15.47 -14.53
C SER A 4 3.51 14.84 -14.58
N LYS A 5 2.86 14.77 -13.40
CA LYS A 5 1.53 14.22 -13.10
C LYS A 5 1.44 12.69 -13.22
N ARG A 6 1.75 12.00 -12.11
CA ARG A 6 1.18 10.67 -11.86
C ARG A 6 -0.35 10.83 -11.79
N VAL A 7 -1.04 10.37 -12.81
CA VAL A 7 -2.50 10.23 -12.76
C VAL A 7 -2.77 8.99 -11.93
N PHE A 8 -2.99 9.19 -10.64
CA PHE A 8 -3.49 8.12 -9.78
C PHE A 8 -4.91 7.75 -10.24
N PRO A 9 -5.31 6.48 -10.03
CA PRO A 9 -6.68 6.08 -10.31
C PRO A 9 -7.65 6.89 -9.45
N TYR A 10 -8.88 6.97 -9.90
CA TYR A 10 -9.91 7.71 -9.21
C TYR A 10 -11.09 6.79 -8.93
N PRO A 11 -11.54 6.64 -7.68
CA PRO A 11 -10.99 7.19 -6.42
C PRO A 11 -9.74 6.44 -5.89
N VAL A 12 -8.89 7.13 -5.12
CA VAL A 12 -7.72 6.56 -4.43
C VAL A 12 -7.67 7.00 -2.96
N LEU A 13 -7.38 6.08 -2.05
CA LEU A 13 -7.22 6.38 -0.63
C LEU A 13 -5.81 6.92 -0.37
N SER A 14 -5.65 8.24 -0.38
CA SER A 14 -4.31 8.84 -0.23
C SER A 14 -4.35 10.16 0.55
N ASP A 15 -3.20 10.59 1.05
CA ASP A 15 -3.06 11.88 1.73
C ASP A 15 -3.05 13.08 0.76
N PHE A 16 -2.96 12.84 -0.55
CA PHE A 16 -2.85 13.88 -1.58
C PHE A 16 -4.14 14.07 -2.40
N THR A 17 -5.13 13.18 -2.25
CA THR A 17 -6.49 13.34 -2.77
C THR A 17 -7.50 13.38 -1.63
N ASN A 18 -8.67 13.95 -1.87
CA ASN A 18 -9.74 14.02 -0.87
C ASN A 18 -10.95 13.22 -1.37
N ASP A 19 -10.72 11.94 -1.69
CA ASP A 19 -11.74 11.06 -2.29
C ASP A 19 -12.59 10.35 -1.23
N TYR A 20 -12.07 10.29 0.00
CA TYR A 20 -12.68 9.65 1.16
C TYR A 20 -12.81 10.65 2.31
N LYS A 21 -13.86 10.51 3.13
CA LYS A 21 -14.18 11.45 4.22
C LYS A 21 -13.37 11.16 5.49
N ASN A 22 -13.28 9.88 5.89
CA ASN A 22 -12.74 9.48 7.19
C ASN A 22 -11.86 8.23 7.15
N SER A 23 -11.55 7.75 5.94
CA SER A 23 -10.73 6.57 5.70
C SER A 23 -9.24 6.90 5.72
N TYR A 24 -8.41 5.92 6.05
CA TYR A 24 -6.95 6.05 5.94
C TYR A 24 -6.29 4.70 5.74
N PHE A 25 -5.10 4.73 5.15
CA PHE A 25 -4.17 3.62 5.08
C PHE A 25 -2.76 4.13 5.41
N TYR A 26 -2.15 3.56 6.45
CA TYR A 26 -0.76 3.88 6.79
C TYR A 26 -0.06 2.67 7.40
N ASN A 27 1.26 2.69 7.41
CA ASN A 27 2.09 1.64 7.96
C ASN A 27 2.91 2.14 9.16
N HIS A 28 3.09 1.27 10.15
CA HIS A 28 4.02 1.44 11.24
C HIS A 28 5.14 0.41 11.10
N ILE A 29 6.36 0.90 10.89
CA ILE A 29 7.54 0.06 10.71
C ILE A 29 8.32 -0.01 12.03
N LYS A 30 8.69 -1.22 12.41
CA LYS A 30 9.65 -1.50 13.49
C LYS A 30 10.82 -2.26 12.89
N THR A 31 12.01 -1.98 13.41
CA THR A 31 13.24 -2.65 12.99
C THR A 31 13.99 -3.15 14.20
N ASP A 32 14.47 -4.38 14.12
CA ASP A 32 15.34 -4.98 15.13
C ASP A 32 16.59 -5.59 14.47
N PHE A 33 17.65 -5.77 15.25
CA PHE A 33 18.91 -6.35 14.78
C PHE A 33 19.17 -7.69 15.45
N ASP A 34 19.26 -8.74 14.64
CA ASP A 34 19.70 -10.07 15.08
C ASP A 34 21.05 -10.40 14.43
N VAL A 35 22.12 -10.18 15.19
CA VAL A 35 23.53 -10.39 14.80
C VAL A 35 23.90 -9.71 13.47
N ASP A 36 23.64 -10.39 12.35
CA ASP A 36 23.94 -9.97 10.97
C ASP A 36 22.71 -9.70 10.09
N LYS A 37 21.51 -9.80 10.68
CA LYS A 37 20.23 -9.56 10.01
C LYS A 37 19.53 -8.34 10.59
N LEU A 38 18.88 -7.60 9.71
CA LEU A 38 17.89 -6.60 10.05
C LEU A 38 16.52 -7.26 9.94
N ILE A 39 15.80 -7.34 11.04
CA ILE A 39 14.41 -7.79 11.09
C ILE A 39 13.54 -6.54 10.89
N VAL A 40 12.63 -6.59 9.92
CA VAL A 40 11.69 -5.51 9.63
C VAL A 40 10.29 -6.04 9.84
N THR A 41 9.56 -5.44 10.78
CA THR A 41 8.15 -5.73 11.04
C THR A 41 7.31 -4.54 10.61
N ILE A 42 6.36 -4.76 9.72
CA ILE A 42 5.45 -3.75 9.18
C ILE A 42 4.04 -4.06 9.66
N ASN A 43 3.42 -3.09 10.33
CA ASN A 43 2.03 -3.17 10.74
C ASN A 43 1.22 -2.12 9.99
N CYS A 44 0.39 -2.54 9.06
CA CYS A 44 -0.50 -1.66 8.33
C CYS A 44 -1.80 -1.44 9.11
N LYS A 45 -2.36 -0.24 8.99
CA LYS A 45 -3.66 0.12 9.53
C LYS A 45 -4.53 0.64 8.39
N LEU A 46 -5.61 -0.09 8.13
CA LEU A 46 -6.60 0.25 7.11
C LEU A 46 -7.94 0.54 7.80
N LYS A 47 -8.37 1.80 7.76
CA LYS A 47 -9.72 2.19 8.17
C LYS A 47 -10.54 2.47 6.93
N ASN A 48 -11.20 1.43 6.41
CA ASN A 48 -12.26 1.52 5.40
C ASN A 48 -12.93 0.15 5.31
N GLU A 49 -14.25 0.07 5.47
CA GLU A 49 -14.98 -1.21 5.51
C GLU A 49 -14.84 -1.98 4.19
N GLN A 50 -15.16 -1.34 3.06
CA GLN A 50 -15.17 -2.00 1.76
C GLN A 50 -13.76 -2.40 1.29
N LEU A 51 -12.71 -1.61 1.60
CA LEU A 51 -11.34 -2.00 1.29
C LEU A 51 -10.85 -3.16 2.18
N ASN A 52 -11.25 -3.21 3.46
CA ASN A 52 -10.98 -4.36 4.31
C ASN A 52 -11.68 -5.62 3.78
N ASP A 53 -12.92 -5.51 3.32
CA ASP A 53 -13.63 -6.63 2.70
C ASP A 53 -12.90 -7.13 1.44
N LEU A 54 -12.43 -6.22 0.59
CA LEU A 54 -11.66 -6.61 -0.60
C LEU A 54 -10.32 -7.27 -0.24
N LEU A 55 -9.64 -6.81 0.81
CA LEU A 55 -8.39 -7.42 1.30
C LEU A 55 -8.64 -8.82 1.88
N ASN A 56 -9.67 -8.98 2.71
CA ASN A 56 -10.08 -10.26 3.29
C ASN A 56 -10.49 -11.28 2.22
N ASN A 57 -11.08 -10.81 1.12
CA ASN A 57 -11.44 -11.62 -0.04
C ASN A 57 -10.29 -11.76 -1.07
N GLN A 58 -9.07 -11.32 -0.74
CA GLN A 58 -7.87 -11.40 -1.60
C GLN A 58 -7.99 -10.67 -2.97
N LYS A 59 -8.97 -9.79 -3.11
CA LYS A 59 -9.15 -8.92 -4.29
C LYS A 59 -8.23 -7.70 -4.25
N LEU A 60 -7.83 -7.29 -3.04
CA LEU A 60 -6.70 -6.40 -2.80
C LEU A 60 -5.56 -7.17 -2.18
N LYS A 61 -4.34 -6.70 -2.41
CA LYS A 61 -3.13 -7.12 -1.71
C LYS A 61 -2.36 -5.90 -1.24
N ILE A 62 -1.63 -6.06 -0.15
CA ILE A 62 -0.67 -5.07 0.31
C ILE A 62 0.67 -5.37 -0.35
N VAL A 63 1.28 -4.33 -0.93
CA VAL A 63 2.60 -4.40 -1.54
C VAL A 63 3.54 -3.47 -0.80
N HIS A 64 4.60 -4.02 -0.22
CA HIS A 64 5.67 -3.27 0.41
C HIS A 64 6.84 -3.12 -0.56
N HIS A 65 7.10 -1.89 -0.99
CA HIS A 65 8.27 -1.54 -1.79
C HIS A 65 9.40 -1.06 -0.87
N PHE A 66 10.49 -1.83 -0.85
CA PHE A 66 11.71 -1.53 -0.13
C PHE A 66 12.71 -0.96 -1.12
N GLU A 67 13.22 0.24 -0.84
CA GLU A 67 14.24 0.90 -1.66
C GLU A 67 15.35 1.47 -0.77
N ASN A 68 16.59 1.26 -1.19
CA ASN A 68 17.75 1.97 -0.66
C ASN A 68 18.55 2.56 -1.83
N SER A 69 18.54 3.89 -1.90
CA SER A 69 19.21 4.63 -2.96
C SER A 69 20.74 4.48 -2.93
N SER A 70 21.32 4.17 -1.78
CA SER A 70 22.78 4.07 -1.59
C SER A 70 23.34 2.72 -2.01
N THR A 71 22.60 1.63 -1.82
CA THR A 71 23.02 0.26 -2.19
C THR A 71 22.39 -0.24 -3.48
N ALA A 72 21.57 0.59 -4.14
CA ALA A 72 20.69 0.23 -5.26
C ALA A 72 19.74 -0.95 -4.96
N PHE A 73 19.57 -1.29 -3.68
CA PHE A 73 18.69 -2.37 -3.25
C PHE A 73 17.24 -1.98 -3.49
N ARG A 74 16.52 -2.86 -4.21
CA ARG A 74 15.07 -2.75 -4.44
C ARG A 74 14.43 -4.12 -4.32
N ARG A 75 13.42 -4.24 -3.47
CA ARG A 75 12.62 -5.45 -3.33
C ARG A 75 11.16 -5.11 -3.13
N VAL A 76 10.31 -6.02 -3.59
CA VAL A 76 8.86 -5.96 -3.41
C VAL A 76 8.44 -7.18 -2.62
N TYR A 77 7.65 -6.96 -1.58
CA TYR A 77 6.99 -8.00 -0.82
C TYR A 77 5.49 -7.82 -0.95
N GLU A 78 4.77 -8.91 -1.12
CA GLU A 78 3.31 -8.92 -1.26
C GLU A 78 2.70 -9.73 -0.13
N THR A 79 1.59 -9.26 0.42
CA THR A 79 0.86 -9.94 1.49
C THR A 79 -0.62 -9.59 1.42
N PHE A 80 -1.47 -10.45 1.98
CA PHE A 80 -2.88 -10.14 2.22
C PHE A 80 -3.13 -9.74 3.69
N ASP A 81 -2.12 -9.90 4.55
CA ASP A 81 -2.20 -9.63 5.97
C ASP A 81 -1.72 -8.20 6.30
N LEU A 82 -2.36 -7.58 7.31
CA LEU A 82 -1.95 -6.27 7.81
C LEU A 82 -0.60 -6.30 8.53
N GLU A 83 -0.17 -7.48 9.00
CA GLU A 83 1.12 -7.70 9.64
C GLU A 83 2.06 -8.42 8.69
N PHE A 84 3.29 -7.92 8.56
CA PHE A 84 4.31 -8.50 7.71
C PHE A 84 5.67 -8.44 8.40
N GLU A 85 6.45 -9.50 8.30
CA GLU A 85 7.83 -9.55 8.79
C GLU A 85 8.77 -10.11 7.73
N CYS A 86 9.94 -9.49 7.59
CA CYS A 86 11.02 -10.03 6.79
C CYS A 86 12.39 -9.81 7.44
N SER A 87 13.37 -10.58 7.00
CA SER A 87 14.78 -10.39 7.37
C SER A 87 15.62 -10.01 6.17
N LEU A 88 16.51 -9.02 6.35
CA LEU A 88 17.42 -8.51 5.35
C LEU A 88 18.86 -8.69 5.85
N SER A 89 19.80 -8.99 4.93
CA SER A 89 21.22 -9.02 5.29
C SER A 89 21.73 -7.60 5.52
N LYS A 90 22.50 -7.35 6.58
CA LYS A 90 23.15 -6.04 6.83
C LYS A 90 23.90 -5.47 5.62
N LYS A 91 24.44 -6.33 4.75
CA LYS A 91 25.17 -5.92 3.53
C LYS A 91 24.27 -5.23 2.50
N ASP A 92 23.00 -5.61 2.46
CA ASP A 92 22.01 -5.08 1.51
C ASP A 92 21.45 -3.73 1.98
N VAL A 93 21.52 -3.46 3.30
CA VAL A 93 20.86 -2.35 4.00
C VAL A 93 21.87 -1.48 4.74
N SER A 94 22.72 -0.80 3.97
CA SER A 94 23.58 0.27 4.48
C SER A 94 22.89 1.63 4.40
N GLY A 95 22.86 2.40 5.50
CA GLY A 95 22.29 3.74 5.52
C GLY A 95 20.77 3.78 5.68
N ARG A 96 20.10 4.74 5.00
CA ARG A 96 18.64 4.94 5.10
C ARG A 96 17.91 4.08 4.08
N MET A 97 17.00 3.25 4.56
CA MET A 97 16.07 2.49 3.75
C MET A 97 14.70 3.16 3.76
N SER A 98 14.11 3.28 2.57
CA SER A 98 12.75 3.77 2.37
C SER A 98 11.83 2.57 2.15
N ILE A 99 10.72 2.54 2.88
CA ILE A 99 9.70 1.50 2.76
C ILE A 99 8.36 2.20 2.55
N VAL A 100 7.66 1.85 1.47
CA VAL A 100 6.32 2.35 1.17
C VAL A 100 5.39 1.16 0.99
N SER A 101 4.20 1.25 1.58
CA SER A 101 3.14 0.26 1.43
C SER A 101 2.07 0.78 0.49
N PHE A 102 1.49 -0.11 -0.33
CA PHE A 102 0.39 0.19 -1.23
C PHE A 102 -0.71 -0.88 -1.11
N LEU A 103 -1.97 -0.50 -1.31
CA LEU A 103 -3.08 -1.40 -1.60
C LEU A 103 -3.21 -1.52 -3.12
N ILE A 104 -2.95 -2.72 -3.64
CA ILE A 104 -2.97 -3.02 -5.06
C ILE A 104 -4.12 -3.98 -5.38
N VAL A 105 -4.84 -3.69 -6.46
CA VAL A 105 -5.84 -4.59 -7.03
C VAL A 105 -5.18 -5.88 -7.51
N ASN A 106 -5.57 -6.99 -6.90
CA ASN A 106 -5.09 -8.33 -7.20
C ASN A 106 -5.99 -9.04 -8.24
N GLU A 107 -7.29 -8.73 -8.23
CA GLU A 107 -8.28 -9.24 -9.17
C GLU A 107 -9.16 -8.10 -9.68
N TYR A 108 -9.65 -8.18 -10.92
CA TYR A 108 -10.55 -7.15 -11.47
C TYR A 108 -11.74 -6.87 -10.55
N ILE A 109 -11.97 -5.59 -10.27
CA ILE A 109 -13.08 -5.13 -9.43
C ILE A 109 -14.08 -4.39 -10.32
N SER A 110 -15.28 -4.93 -10.42
CA SER A 110 -16.39 -4.28 -11.13
C SER A 110 -17.34 -3.60 -10.16
N ASN A 111 -17.92 -2.47 -10.58
CA ASN A 111 -18.99 -1.76 -9.92
C ASN A 111 -18.70 -1.41 -8.44
N TYR A 112 -17.44 -1.07 -8.14
CA TYR A 112 -17.01 -0.73 -6.79
C TYR A 112 -17.75 0.49 -6.27
N ARG A 113 -18.21 0.39 -5.02
CA ARG A 113 -18.84 1.47 -4.27
C ARG A 113 -18.19 1.56 -2.90
N ASN A 114 -18.12 2.77 -2.36
CA ASN A 114 -17.66 3.01 -1.01
C ASN A 114 -18.58 4.01 -0.31
N ASN A 115 -18.97 3.68 0.93
CA ASN A 115 -19.85 4.53 1.72
C ASN A 115 -19.12 5.74 2.30
N ASP A 116 -17.78 5.68 2.41
CA ASP A 116 -16.96 6.78 2.94
C ASP A 116 -16.46 7.72 1.85
N PHE A 117 -16.87 7.54 0.60
CA PHE A 117 -16.58 8.50 -0.46
C PHE A 117 -17.08 9.91 -0.14
N VAL A 118 -16.40 10.92 -0.67
CA VAL A 118 -16.91 12.30 -0.66
C VAL A 118 -18.19 12.43 -1.49
N ASP A 119 -19.00 13.45 -1.21
CA ASP A 119 -20.37 13.56 -1.72
C ASP A 119 -20.48 13.53 -3.25
N ILE A 120 -19.48 14.08 -3.96
CA ILE A 120 -19.47 14.08 -5.43
C ILE A 120 -19.26 12.68 -6.03
N LEU A 121 -18.70 11.74 -5.26
CA LEU A 121 -18.42 10.37 -5.70
C LEU A 121 -19.47 9.37 -5.22
N ILE A 122 -20.24 9.73 -4.19
CA ILE A 122 -21.35 8.93 -3.71
C ILE A 122 -22.39 8.76 -4.84
N GLY A 123 -22.83 7.52 -5.05
CA GLY A 123 -23.82 7.17 -6.07
C GLY A 123 -23.23 6.69 -7.41
N TYR A 124 -21.93 6.92 -7.63
CA TYR A 124 -21.21 6.36 -8.77
C TYR A 124 -20.58 5.00 -8.44
N THR A 125 -20.24 4.27 -9.51
CA THR A 125 -19.51 3.01 -9.45
C THR A 125 -18.21 3.13 -10.23
N TYR A 126 -17.19 2.43 -9.76
CA TYR A 126 -15.86 2.45 -10.36
C TYR A 126 -15.40 1.03 -10.66
N ASP A 127 -14.72 0.87 -11.78
CA ASP A 127 -14.10 -0.39 -12.17
C ASP A 127 -12.59 -0.24 -12.05
N PHE A 128 -11.92 -1.28 -11.56
CA PHE A 128 -10.48 -1.27 -11.37
C PHE A 128 -9.83 -2.52 -11.94
N ASP A 129 -8.84 -2.30 -12.80
CA ASP A 129 -8.00 -3.34 -13.37
C ASP A 129 -6.96 -3.83 -12.36
N VAL A 130 -6.48 -5.06 -12.56
CA VAL A 130 -5.36 -5.64 -11.80
C VAL A 130 -4.14 -4.72 -11.89
N GLY A 131 -3.49 -4.47 -10.75
CA GLY A 131 -2.34 -3.57 -10.63
C GLY A 131 -2.70 -2.12 -10.29
N THR A 132 -3.98 -1.76 -10.27
CA THR A 132 -4.43 -0.43 -9.84
C THR A 132 -4.13 -0.19 -8.35
N THR A 133 -3.61 0.98 -8.00
CA THR A 133 -3.32 1.37 -6.61
C THR A 133 -4.51 2.09 -5.98
N LEU A 134 -5.11 1.51 -4.95
CA LEU A 134 -6.25 2.10 -4.24
C LEU A 134 -5.90 2.71 -2.88
N GLY A 135 -4.65 2.58 -2.43
CA GLY A 135 -4.13 3.18 -1.22
C GLY A 135 -2.65 2.94 -1.01
#